data_AF-A0A1Y3SFB4-F1
#
_entry.id   AF-A0A1Y3SFB4-F1
#
_cell.length_a   1.000
_cell.length_b   1.000
_cell.length_c   1.000
_cell.angle_alpha   90.00
_cell.angle_beta   90.00
_cell.angle_gamma   90.00
#
_symmetry.space_group_name_H-M   'P 1'
#
loop_
_entity.id
_entity.type
_entity.pdbx_description
1 polymer ?
#
loop_
_entity_poly.entity_id
_entity_poly.type
_entity_poly.pdbx_seq_one_letter_code
_entity_poly.pdbx_strand_id
1 'polypeptide(L)' 'MKKQVVNTQETQACVLVEDVPGLVMKDGKPHKEVGGVLLPVKGVLRCQGGGYIPVLDVNWMEDKPKQTQAAG' A
#
# COMPACT_ATOMS: atom_id res chain seq x y z
N MET A 1 -21.39 -16.25 -7.04
CA MET A 1 -20.08 -16.40 -7.74
C MET A 1 -19.03 -16.78 -6.72
N LYS A 2 -18.35 -17.92 -6.87
CA LYS A 2 -17.27 -18.34 -5.96
C LYS A 2 -15.97 -17.64 -6.38
N LYS A 3 -15.39 -16.84 -5.50
CA LYS A 3 -14.08 -16.21 -5.73
C LYS A 3 -12.99 -17.26 -5.47
N GLN A 4 -12.18 -17.54 -6.47
CA GLN A 4 -11.05 -18.45 -6.35
C GLN A 4 -9.80 -17.61 -6.05
N VAL A 5 -9.12 -17.90 -4.94
CA VAL A 5 -7.84 -17.29 -4.62
C VAL A 5 -6.78 -18.05 -5.40
N VAL A 6 -6.21 -17.40 -6.42
CA VAL A 6 -5.08 -17.95 -7.17
C VAL A 6 -3.82 -17.56 -6.39
N ASN A 7 -3.20 -18.55 -5.74
CA ASN A 7 -1.89 -18.37 -5.13
C ASN A 7 -0.83 -18.65 -6.21
N THR A 8 -0.38 -17.61 -6.90
CA THR A 8 0.81 -17.69 -7.72
C THR A 8 2.01 -17.54 -6.78
N GLN A 9 2.72 -18.65 -6.53
CA GLN A 9 4.05 -18.58 -5.94
C GLN A 9 4.94 -17.80 -6.91
N GLU A 10 5.07 -16.50 -6.69
CA GLU A 10 5.90 -15.63 -7.53
C GLU A 10 7.18 -15.27 -6.80
N THR A 11 8.28 -15.40 -7.53
CA THR A 11 9.58 -14.81 -7.28
C THR A 11 9.42 -13.42 -6.65
N GLN A 12 9.92 -13.23 -5.42
CA GLN A 12 9.94 -11.91 -4.81
C GLN A 12 10.84 -10.99 -5.64
N ALA A 13 10.21 -10.15 -6.46
CA ALA A 13 10.88 -9.05 -7.13
C ALA A 13 10.85 -7.83 -6.21
N CYS A 14 12.02 -7.31 -5.86
CA CYS A 14 12.13 -6.05 -5.13
C CYS A 14 12.04 -4.88 -6.12
N VAL A 15 11.24 -3.87 -5.78
CA VAL A 15 11.16 -2.59 -6.49
C VAL A 15 11.49 -1.50 -5.47
N LEU A 16 12.33 -0.54 -5.85
CA LEU A 16 12.64 0.58 -4.97
C LEU A 16 11.42 1.51 -4.91
N VAL A 17 11.16 2.07 -3.74
CA VAL A 17 9.97 2.93 -3.53
C VAL A 17 10.06 4.20 -4.36
N GLU A 18 11.27 4.70 -4.60
CA GLU A 18 11.56 5.86 -5.46
C GLU A 18 11.22 5.62 -6.94
N ASP A 19 11.21 4.36 -7.38
CA ASP A 19 10.84 3.98 -8.76
C ASP A 19 9.32 3.88 -8.96
N VAL A 20 8.52 4.00 -7.89
CA VAL A 20 7.07 3.86 -7.94
C VAL A 20 6.40 5.23 -7.83
N PRO A 21 5.73 5.71 -8.91
CA PRO A 21 5.11 7.03 -8.91
C PRO A 21 4.11 7.28 -7.78
N GLY A 22 4.41 8.32 -7.00
CA GLY A 22 3.59 8.81 -5.90
C GLY A 22 3.59 7.91 -4.67
N LEU A 23 4.55 6.99 -4.52
CA LEU A 23 4.92 6.49 -3.20
C LEU A 23 5.99 7.39 -2.58
N VAL A 24 5.97 7.46 -1.25
CA VAL A 24 6.96 8.17 -0.45
C VAL A 24 7.41 7.28 0.70
N MET A 25 8.67 7.44 1.13
CA MET A 25 9.16 6.80 2.35
C MET A 25 8.96 7.73 3.54
N LYS A 26 8.33 7.21 4.60
CA LYS A 26 8.20 7.89 5.88
C LYS A 26 8.47 6.90 7.01
N ASP A 27 9.35 7.27 7.92
CA ASP A 27 9.77 6.43 9.06
C ASP A 27 10.23 5.03 8.63
N GLY A 28 10.96 4.97 7.50
CA GLY A 28 11.46 3.71 6.93
C GLY A 28 10.39 2.82 6.30
N LYS A 29 9.17 3.32 6.10
CA LYS A 29 8.04 2.56 5.54
C LYS A 29 7.39 3.29 4.34
N PRO A 30 6.94 2.55 3.31
CA PRO A 30 6.32 3.15 2.15
C PRO A 30 4.88 3.59 2.43
N HIS A 31 4.52 4.76 1.91
CA HIS A 31 3.19 5.34 1.99
C HIS A 31 2.76 5.87 0.63
N LYS A 32 1.45 5.84 0.35
CA LYS A 32 0.82 6.53 -0.77
C LYS A 32 0.23 7.84 -0.27
N GLU A 33 0.62 8.96 -0.87
CA GLU A 33 -0.03 10.24 -0.61
C GLU A 33 -1.31 10.38 -1.44
N VAL A 34 -2.42 10.65 -0.76
CA VAL A 34 -3.73 10.93 -1.36
C VAL A 34 -4.36 12.10 -0.63
N GLY A 35 -4.45 13.26 -1.29
CA GLY A 35 -5.10 14.45 -0.71
C GLY A 35 -4.49 14.91 0.62
N GLY A 36 -3.17 14.87 0.76
CA GLY A 36 -2.45 15.22 1.99
C GLY A 36 -2.47 14.14 3.08
N VAL A 37 -3.12 12.99 2.83
CA VAL A 37 -3.13 11.85 3.75
C VAL A 37 -2.09 10.81 3.30
N LEU A 38 -1.30 10.30 4.24
CA LEU A 38 -0.35 9.21 4.00
C LEU A 38 -0.97 7.87 4.39
N LEU A 39 -1.24 7.04 3.37
CA LEU A 39 -1.79 5.71 3.52
C LEU A 39 -0.65 4.68 3.52
N PRO A 40 -0.52 3.81 4.53
CA PRO A 40 0.54 2.80 4.57
C PRO A 40 0.38 1.78 3.45
N VAL A 41 1.50 1.37 2.86
CA VAL A 41 1.58 0.45 1.72
C VAL A 41 2.41 -0.77 2.12
N LYS A 42 1.94 -1.98 1.82
CA LYS A 42 2.70 -3.22 2.07
C LYS A 42 3.56 -3.66 0.88
N GLY A 43 3.25 -3.14 -0.30
CA GLY A 43 3.89 -3.49 -1.56
C GLY A 43 3.13 -2.95 -2.76
N VAL A 44 3.48 -3.40 -3.96
CA VAL A 44 2.87 -2.95 -5.22
C VAL A 44 2.57 -4.15 -6.12
N LEU A 45 1.52 -4.04 -6.93
CA LEU A 45 1.33 -4.92 -8.08
C LEU A 45 1.90 -4.23 -9.32
N ARG A 46 2.73 -4.93 -10.08
CA ARG A 46 3.25 -4.44 -11.35
C ARG A 46 2.32 -4.88 -12.48
N CYS A 47 1.83 -3.94 -13.27
CA CYS A 47 1.02 -4.21 -14.44
C CYS A 47 1.88 -4.52 -15.67
N GLN A 48 1.36 -5.30 -16.62
CA GLN A 48 2.06 -5.65 -17.86
C GLN A 48 2.44 -4.45 -18.76
N GLY A 49 1.94 -3.24 -18.46
CA GLY A 49 2.33 -1.97 -19.10
C GLY A 49 3.34 -1.12 -18.32
N GLY A 50 3.99 -1.67 -17.28
CA GLY A 50 4.97 -0.94 -16.46
C GLY A 50 4.37 -0.06 -15.37
N GLY A 51 3.04 0.04 -15.28
CA GLY A 51 2.37 0.72 -14.18
C GLY A 51 2.46 -0.05 -12.85
N TYR A 52 2.22 0.66 -11.75
CA TYR A 52 2.20 0.10 -10.40
C TYR A 52 0.88 0.42 -9.71
N ILE A 53 0.32 -0.57 -9.01
CA ILE A 53 -0.85 -0.42 -8.16
C ILE A 53 -0.41 -0.62 -6.70
N PRO A 54 -0.39 0.44 -5.87
CA PRO A 54 -0.09 0.31 -4.44
C PRO A 54 -1.08 -0.62 -3.74
N VAL A 55 -0.56 -1.55 -2.95
CA VAL A 55 -1.38 -2.42 -2.10
C VAL A 55 -1.30 -1.90 -0.67
N LEU A 56 -2.43 -1.46 -0.15
CA LEU A 56 -2.53 -0.87 1.18
C LEU A 56 -2.27 -1.90 2.28
N ASP A 57 -1.59 -1.47 3.34
CA ASP A 57 -1.42 -2.26 4.56
C ASP A 57 -2.60 -2.00 5.52
N VAL A 58 -3.67 -2.77 5.36
CA VAL A 58 -4.90 -2.61 6.14
C VAL A 58 -4.71 -2.93 7.62
N ASN A 59 -3.81 -3.87 7.96
CA ASN A 59 -3.53 -4.21 9.35
C ASN A 59 -2.95 -3.00 10.08
N TRP A 60 -1.98 -2.33 9.44
CA TRP A 60 -1.38 -1.13 10.02
C TRP A 60 -2.35 0.07 10.04
N MET A 61 -3.31 0.14 9.11
CA MET A 61 -4.38 1.14 9.20
C MET A 61 -5.30 0.91 10.41
N GLU A 62 -5.58 -0.35 10.76
CA GLU A 62 -6.41 -0.72 11.92
C GLU A 62 -5.65 -0.55 13.24
N ASP A 63 -4.33 -0.78 13.25
CA ASP A 63 -3.47 -0.59 14.42
C ASP A 63 -3.25 0.88 14.81
N LYS A 64 -3.47 1.83 13.88
CA LYS A 64 -3.54 3.22 14.28
C LYS A 64 -4.83 3.41 15.07
N PRO A 65 -4.77 3.87 16.34
CA PRO A 65 -5.98 4.19 17.07
C PRO A 65 -6.77 5.15 16.21
N LYS A 66 -8.02 4.78 15.90
CA LYS A 66 -8.98 5.71 15.32
C LYS A 66 -8.99 6.89 16.26
N GLN A 67 -8.32 7.97 15.87
CA GLN A 67 -8.40 9.23 16.55
C GLN A 67 -9.80 9.75 16.22
N THR A 68 -10.78 9.15 16.89
CA THR A 68 -12.15 9.60 16.89
C THR A 68 -12.07 10.93 17.60
N GLN A 69 -12.07 12.01 16.83
CA GLN A 69 -12.43 13.32 17.35
C GLN A 69 -13.85 13.18 17.91
N ALA A 70 -13.96 12.89 19.20
CA ALA A 70 -15.10 13.35 19.98
C ALA A 70 -14.87 14.86 20.15
N ALA A 71 -15.32 15.62 19.14
CA ALA A 71 -15.67 17.01 19.32
C ALA A 71 -17.14 17.02 19.73
N GLY A 72 -17.41 17.34 21.00
CA GLY A 72 -18.75 17.44 21.57
C GLY A 72 -18.80 16.95 23.00
#